data_AF-A0A853ISN0-F1
#
_entry.id   AF-A0A853ISN0-F1
#
_cell.length_a   1.000
_cell.length_b   1.000
_cell.length_c   1.000
_cell.angle_alpha   90.00
_cell.angle_beta   90.00
_cell.angle_gamma   90.00
#
_symmetry.space_group_name_H-M   'P 1'
#
loop_
_entity.id
_entity.type
_entity.pdbx_description
1 polymer ?
#
loop_
_entity_poly.entity_id
_entity_poly.type
_entity_poly.pdbx_seq_one_letter_code
_entity_poly.pdbx_strand_id
1 'polypeptide(L)'
;MPWWSPRPREAILSASFRRLEDFAVQGRQTGTLSFFRLSTSNHQPREQFNCDTDLSVFYRFDGGEWQHRMAFCGQHLSEVKGWRQAQLAFDVSGRSTIGWKLVYRSARGDLTVARYFIDDLRVEMK
;
A
#
# COMPACT_ATOMS: atom_id res chain seq x y z
N MET A 1 22.14 6.36 -26.75
CA MET A 1 22.16 5.83 -25.37
C MET A 1 20.73 5.43 -25.01
N PRO A 2 20.39 4.14 -24.87
CA PRO A 2 19.03 3.75 -24.54
C PRO A 2 18.81 3.90 -23.03
N TRP A 3 17.84 4.74 -22.67
CA TRP A 3 17.41 4.99 -21.29
C TRP A 3 16.66 3.75 -20.77
N TRP A 4 17.32 2.94 -19.95
CA TRP A 4 16.64 1.94 -19.14
C TRP A 4 15.89 2.65 -18.01
N SER A 5 14.58 2.89 -18.19
CA SER A 5 13.68 3.10 -17.05
C SER A 5 13.25 1.72 -16.56
N PRO A 6 13.79 1.20 -15.44
CA PRO A 6 13.32 -0.06 -14.91
C PRO A 6 11.84 0.10 -14.59
N ARG A 7 10.99 -0.69 -15.26
CA ARG A 7 9.59 -0.79 -14.84
C ARG A 7 9.61 -1.28 -13.38
N PRO A 8 9.00 -0.56 -12.43
CA PRO A 8 8.98 -0.99 -11.04
C PRO A 8 8.39 -2.40 -11.00
N ARG A 9 9.15 -3.35 -10.44
CA ARG A 9 8.66 -4.69 -10.21
C ARG A 9 7.67 -4.60 -9.04
N GLU A 10 6.40 -4.79 -9.36
CA GLU A 10 5.35 -4.87 -8.34
C GLU A 10 5.47 -6.23 -7.65
N ALA A 11 5.81 -6.23 -6.36
CA ALA A 11 5.64 -7.40 -5.51
C ALA A 11 4.44 -7.13 -4.61
N ILE A 12 3.44 -8.00 -4.66
CA ILE A 12 2.33 -7.93 -3.69
C ILE A 12 2.86 -8.56 -2.40
N LEU A 13 3.50 -7.74 -1.57
CA LEU A 13 3.88 -8.13 -0.21
C LEU A 13 2.62 -8.08 0.65
N SER A 14 1.91 -9.21 0.68
CA SER A 14 0.80 -9.41 1.60
C SER A 14 1.19 -10.50 2.59
N ALA A 15 1.06 -10.23 3.89
CA ALA A 15 1.01 -11.27 4.91
C ALA A 15 -0.18 -12.23 4.71
N SER A 16 -1.08 -11.93 3.76
CA SER A 16 -2.09 -12.81 3.23
C SER A 16 -1.89 -13.00 1.72
N PHE A 17 -1.34 -14.14 1.31
CA PHE A 17 -1.53 -14.68 -0.05
C PHE A 17 -3.03 -14.87 -0.43
N ARG A 18 -3.96 -14.57 0.51
CA ARG A 18 -5.38 -14.40 0.23
C ARG A 18 -5.61 -13.03 -0.40
N ARG A 19 -5.97 -13.03 -1.68
CA ARG A 19 -6.58 -11.88 -2.36
C ARG A 19 -7.64 -11.31 -1.42
N LEU A 20 -7.50 -10.06 -0.99
CA LEU A 20 -8.57 -9.37 -0.26
C LEU A 20 -9.79 -9.38 -1.18
N GLU A 21 -10.83 -10.11 -0.80
CA GLU A 21 -12.08 -10.12 -1.53
C GLU A 21 -12.74 -8.75 -1.42
N ASP A 22 -13.57 -8.42 -2.40
CA ASP A 22 -14.32 -7.17 -2.35
C ASP A 22 -15.35 -7.28 -1.21
N PHE A 23 -15.45 -6.23 -0.38
CA PHE A 23 -16.32 -6.18 0.78
C PHE A 23 -17.67 -5.57 0.40
N ALA A 24 -18.76 -6.18 0.87
CA ALA A 24 -20.10 -5.62 0.70
C ALA A 24 -20.29 -4.35 1.55
N VAL A 25 -20.76 -3.28 0.92
CA VAL A 25 -20.95 -1.94 1.54
C VAL A 25 -22.33 -1.34 1.28
N GLN A 26 -23.27 -2.13 0.74
CA GLN A 26 -24.62 -1.66 0.47
C GLN A 26 -25.28 -1.11 1.74
N GLY A 27 -25.80 0.12 1.66
CA GLY A 27 -26.43 0.81 2.79
C GLY A 27 -25.45 1.39 3.82
N ARG A 28 -24.13 1.32 3.58
CA ARG A 28 -23.10 1.97 4.39
C ARG A 28 -22.75 3.33 3.81
N GLN A 29 -22.21 4.21 4.66
CA GLN A 29 -21.77 5.55 4.25
C GLN A 29 -20.25 5.62 4.21
N THR A 30 -19.57 4.97 5.14
CA THR A 30 -18.11 5.06 5.27
C THR A 30 -17.45 3.70 5.40
N GLY A 31 -16.34 3.53 4.70
CA GLY A 31 -15.42 2.40 4.86
C GLY A 31 -14.06 2.91 5.33
N THR A 32 -13.45 2.25 6.31
CA THR A 32 -12.12 2.58 6.82
C THR A 32 -11.20 1.39 6.68
N LEU A 33 -10.04 1.60 6.05
CA LEU A 33 -8.92 0.66 6.03
C LEU A 33 -7.86 1.17 7.01
N SER A 34 -7.52 0.36 8.02
CA SER A 34 -6.45 0.68 8.97
C SER A 34 -5.43 -0.46 9.04
N PHE A 35 -4.16 -0.12 9.26
CA PHE A 35 -3.08 -1.07 9.42
C PHE A 35 -1.86 -0.43 10.07
N PHE A 36 -1.01 -1.23 10.70
CA PHE A 36 0.33 -0.84 11.07
C PHE A 36 1.30 -1.17 9.95
N ARG A 37 2.32 -0.33 9.79
CA ARG A 37 3.41 -0.57 8.87
C ARG A 37 4.77 -0.27 9.50
N LEU A 38 5.76 -1.05 9.11
CA LEU A 38 7.16 -0.84 9.43
C LEU A 38 7.96 -1.02 8.14
N SER A 39 8.86 -0.09 7.86
CA SER A 39 9.67 -0.14 6.66
C SER A 39 11.15 -0.03 6.99
N THR A 40 11.94 -0.85 6.31
CA THR A 40 13.41 -0.73 6.20
C THR A 40 13.85 -0.76 4.73
N SER A 41 12.91 -0.54 3.82
CA SER A 41 13.09 -0.83 2.40
C SER A 41 13.79 0.28 1.62
N ASN A 42 13.94 1.49 2.17
CA ASN A 42 14.66 2.55 1.46
C ASN A 42 16.17 2.34 1.63
N HIS A 43 16.91 2.32 0.53
CA HIS A 43 18.37 2.18 0.58
C HIS A 43 19.09 3.49 0.89
N GLN A 44 18.46 4.62 0.61
CA GLN A 44 19.04 5.94 0.80
C GLN A 44 18.20 6.73 1.81
N PRO A 45 18.83 7.63 2.58
CA PRO A 45 18.09 8.57 3.40
C PRO A 45 17.14 9.42 2.55
N ARG A 46 16.03 9.84 3.16
CA ARG A 46 14.97 10.60 2.50
C ARG A 46 15.48 11.92 1.91
N GLU A 47 16.50 12.51 2.54
CA GLU A 47 17.11 13.75 2.09
C GLU A 47 17.83 13.61 0.74
N GLN A 48 18.24 12.39 0.36
CA GLN A 48 18.86 12.12 -0.94
C GLN A 48 17.86 11.62 -1.97
N PHE A 49 16.95 10.72 -1.55
CA PHE A 49 15.89 10.17 -2.40
C PHE A 49 14.58 10.09 -1.62
N ASN A 50 13.56 10.79 -2.10
CA ASN A 50 12.30 10.93 -1.34
C ASN A 50 11.58 9.58 -1.14
N CYS A 51 11.61 8.67 -2.14
CA CYS A 51 10.89 7.37 -2.12
C CYS A 51 11.43 6.35 -3.16
N ASP A 52 12.52 5.61 -2.89
CA ASP A 52 13.01 4.55 -3.81
C ASP A 52 12.12 3.29 -3.73
N THR A 53 11.44 3.10 -2.60
CA THR A 53 10.48 2.02 -2.38
C THR A 53 9.21 2.59 -1.76
N ASP A 54 8.07 1.97 -2.05
CA ASP A 54 6.79 2.38 -1.47
C ASP A 54 5.81 1.22 -1.32
N LEU A 55 4.92 1.38 -0.33
CA LEU A 55 3.69 0.63 -0.23
C LEU A 55 2.53 1.49 -0.75
N SER A 56 2.04 1.18 -1.94
CA SER A 56 0.87 1.83 -2.52
C SER A 56 -0.41 1.11 -2.16
N VAL A 57 -1.42 1.88 -1.75
CA VAL A 57 -2.78 1.42 -1.53
C VAL A 57 -3.65 1.85 -2.71
N PHE A 58 -4.32 0.87 -3.31
CA PHE A 58 -5.32 1.06 -4.35
C PHE A 58 -6.68 0.59 -3.85
N TYR A 59 -7.74 1.15 -4.43
CA TYR A 59 -9.11 0.75 -4.18
C TYR A 59 -9.93 0.72 -5.47
N ARG A 60 -11.06 0.02 -5.45
CA ARG A 60 -12.06 0.07 -6.52
C ARG A 60 -13.45 -0.07 -5.95
N PHE A 61 -14.44 0.41 -6.67
CA PHE A 61 -15.85 0.19 -6.33
C PHE A 61 -16.51 -0.68 -7.38
N ASP A 62 -17.41 -1.56 -6.95
CA ASP A 62 -18.35 -2.26 -7.82
C ASP A 62 -17.66 -3.01 -8.99
N GLY A 63 -16.49 -3.58 -8.73
CA GLY A 63 -15.69 -4.30 -9.73
C GLY A 63 -15.02 -3.44 -10.80
N GLY A 64 -15.10 -2.10 -10.70
CA GLY A 64 -14.51 -1.16 -11.65
C GLY A 64 -12.97 -1.05 -11.57
N GLU A 65 -12.45 0.01 -12.18
CA GLU A 65 -11.01 0.25 -12.28
C GLU A 65 -10.35 0.55 -10.93
N TRP A 66 -9.10 0.07 -10.79
CA TRP A 66 -8.28 0.34 -9.62
C TRP A 66 -7.82 1.80 -9.60
N GLN A 67 -8.12 2.50 -8.51
CA GLN A 67 -7.74 3.87 -8.24
C GLN A 67 -6.64 3.91 -7.17
N HIS A 68 -5.63 4.75 -7.37
CA HIS A 68 -4.57 4.95 -6.37
C HIS A 68 -5.07 5.85 -5.24
N ARG A 69 -5.01 5.37 -3.99
CA ARG A 69 -5.38 6.15 -2.81
C ARG A 69 -4.21 6.92 -2.23
N MET A 70 -3.11 6.20 -1.95
CA MET A 70 -1.96 6.75 -1.24
C MET A 70 -0.75 5.82 -1.39
N ALA A 71 0.45 6.40 -1.37
CA ALA A 71 1.71 5.68 -1.27
C ALA A 71 2.41 6.01 0.05
N PHE A 72 2.91 4.98 0.74
CA PHE A 72 3.72 5.12 1.94
C PHE A 72 5.16 4.78 1.60
N CYS A 73 6.00 5.80 1.51
CA CYS A 73 7.41 5.62 1.18
C CYS A 73 8.13 4.79 2.24
N GLY A 74 9.06 3.96 1.78
CA GLY A 74 9.96 3.25 2.65
C GLY A 74 10.86 4.21 3.41
N GLN A 75 11.45 3.72 4.49
CA GLN A 75 12.43 4.44 5.31
C GLN A 75 13.77 3.74 5.25
N HIS A 76 14.86 4.51 5.33
CA HIS A 76 16.20 3.97 5.48
C HIS A 76 16.39 3.39 6.89
N LEU A 77 17.27 2.40 7.05
CA LEU A 77 17.53 1.73 8.34
C LEU A 77 17.88 2.71 9.46
N SER A 78 18.60 3.79 9.16
CA SER A 78 18.96 4.83 10.13
C SER A 78 17.80 5.75 10.53
N GLU A 79 16.67 5.71 9.81
CA GLU A 79 15.52 6.61 9.98
C GLU A 79 14.30 5.91 10.59
N VAL A 80 14.40 4.60 10.84
CA VAL A 80 13.28 3.78 11.31
C VAL A 80 12.84 4.28 12.68
N LYS A 81 11.57 4.70 12.79
CA LYS A 81 10.96 5.19 14.05
C LYS A 81 9.99 4.17 14.67
N GLY A 82 10.12 2.89 14.31
CA GLY A 82 9.19 1.83 14.71
C GLY A 82 7.93 1.75 13.85
N TRP A 83 6.95 0.99 14.32
CA TRP A 83 5.67 0.79 13.64
C TRP A 83 4.87 2.10 13.58
N ARG A 84 4.25 2.35 12.43
CA ARG A 84 3.43 3.53 12.18
C ARG A 84 2.04 3.10 11.75
N GLN A 85 1.01 3.69 12.32
CA GLN A 85 -0.36 3.43 11.89
C GLN A 85 -0.67 4.19 10.59
N ALA A 86 -1.48 3.58 9.74
CA ALA A 86 -2.14 4.19 8.61
C ALA A 86 -3.66 3.98 8.76
N GLN A 87 -4.43 5.01 8.43
CA GLN A 87 -5.89 4.96 8.43
C GLN A 87 -6.41 5.73 7.23
N LEU A 88 -7.16 5.04 6.36
CA LEU A 88 -7.68 5.58 5.11
C LEU A 88 -9.19 5.45 5.12
N ALA A 89 -9.90 6.58 5.09
CA ALA A 89 -11.35 6.63 4.97
C ALA A 89 -11.77 6.68 3.49
N PHE A 90 -12.91 6.07 3.19
CA PHE A 90 -13.54 6.01 1.88
C PHE A 90 -15.04 6.31 2.04
N ASP A 91 -15.56 7.19 1.20
CA ASP A 91 -17.01 7.35 1.05
C ASP A 91 -17.52 6.19 0.19
N VAL A 92 -18.39 5.37 0.77
CA VAL A 92 -18.96 4.19 0.12
C VAL A 92 -20.47 4.35 -0.11
N SER A 93 -21.00 5.56 0.09
CA SER A 93 -22.41 5.86 -0.09
C SER A 93 -22.87 5.51 -1.51
N GLY A 94 -23.94 4.73 -1.60
CA GLY A 94 -24.51 4.28 -2.88
C GLY A 94 -23.68 3.23 -3.63
N ARG A 95 -22.63 2.67 -3.01
CA ARG A 95 -21.83 1.57 -3.58
C ARG A 95 -22.33 0.22 -3.07
N SER A 96 -22.07 -0.82 -3.85
CA SER A 96 -22.40 -2.20 -3.46
C SER A 96 -21.19 -2.90 -2.88
N THR A 97 -20.00 -2.68 -3.45
CA THR A 97 -18.75 -3.29 -3.00
C THR A 97 -17.57 -2.33 -3.04
N ILE A 98 -16.58 -2.57 -2.18
CA ILE A 98 -15.25 -1.94 -2.24
C ILE A 98 -14.17 -3.01 -2.19
N GLY A 99 -13.18 -2.90 -3.07
CA GLY A 99 -11.98 -3.73 -3.08
C GLY A 99 -10.74 -2.91 -2.71
N TRP A 100 -9.76 -3.54 -2.06
CA TRP A 100 -8.44 -2.95 -1.78
C TRP A 100 -7.31 -3.80 -2.32
N LYS A 101 -6.26 -3.14 -2.76
CA LYS A 101 -5.02 -3.77 -3.21
C LYS A 101 -3.83 -3.01 -2.64
N LEU A 102 -2.96 -3.71 -1.94
CA LEU A 102 -1.70 -3.18 -1.42
C LEU A 102 -0.57 -3.71 -2.31
N VAL A 103 0.22 -2.80 -2.86
CA VAL A 103 1.29 -3.11 -3.81
C VAL A 103 2.58 -2.54 -3.28
N TYR A 104 3.60 -3.38 -3.11
CA TYR A 104 4.94 -2.91 -2.83
C TYR A 104 5.69 -2.71 -4.15
N ARG A 105 6.30 -1.54 -4.30
CA ARG A 105 7.06 -1.13 -5.48
C ARG A 105 8.47 -0.74 -5.07
N SER A 106 9.41 -1.02 -5.96
CA SER A 106 10.80 -0.61 -5.84
C SER A 106 11.26 -0.04 -7.18
N ALA A 107 11.88 1.14 -7.13
CA ALA A 107 12.55 1.75 -8.27
C ALA A 107 13.77 0.93 -8.73
N ARG A 108 14.32 0.10 -7.83
CA ARG A 108 15.46 -0.79 -8.12
C ARG A 108 14.97 -2.23 -8.22
N GLY A 109 15.47 -2.98 -9.21
CA GLY A 109 14.97 -4.33 -9.52
C GLY A 109 15.33 -5.43 -8.51
N ASP A 110 16.15 -5.12 -7.51
CA ASP A 110 16.59 -6.04 -6.46
C ASP A 110 15.78 -5.82 -5.18
N LEU A 111 15.02 -6.85 -4.79
CA LEU A 111 14.16 -6.87 -3.60
C LEU A 111 14.76 -7.67 -2.44
N THR A 112 16.00 -8.17 -2.57
CA THR A 112 16.57 -9.20 -1.67
C THR A 112 16.92 -8.69 -0.27
N VAL A 113 17.05 -7.37 -0.08
CA VAL A 113 17.52 -6.76 1.18
C VAL A 113 16.51 -5.82 1.85
N ALA A 114 15.36 -5.59 1.23
CA ALA A 114 14.39 -4.58 1.66
C ALA A 114 13.08 -5.22 2.14
N ARG A 115 12.65 -4.91 3.37
CA ARG A 115 11.39 -5.43 3.94
C ARG A 115 10.42 -4.29 4.25
N TYR A 116 9.20 -4.43 3.72
CA TYR A 116 8.04 -3.64 4.11
C TYR A 116 7.07 -4.58 4.83
N PHE A 117 6.82 -4.30 6.10
CA PHE A 117 5.94 -5.10 6.93
C PHE A 117 4.62 -4.39 7.13
N ILE A 118 3.54 -5.16 7.10
CA ILE A 118 2.18 -4.74 7.39
C ILE A 118 1.65 -5.67 8.46
N ASP A 119 0.99 -5.10 9.45
CA ASP A 119 0.35 -5.84 10.53
C ASP A 119 -1.02 -5.22 10.86
N ASP A 120 -1.89 -6.01 11.49
CA ASP A 120 -3.20 -5.61 11.97
C ASP A 120 -4.08 -4.91 10.89
N LEU A 121 -4.12 -5.48 9.68
CA LEU A 121 -4.95 -4.97 8.59
C LEU A 121 -6.42 -5.15 8.94
N ARG A 122 -7.13 -4.05 9.15
CA ARG A 122 -8.54 -4.01 9.54
C ARG A 122 -9.37 -3.21 8.55
N VAL A 123 -10.60 -3.68 8.37
CA VAL A 123 -11.63 -3.03 7.58
C VAL A 123 -12.84 -2.80 8.46
N GLU A 124 -13.30 -1.55 8.54
CA GLU A 124 -14.46 -1.15 9.31
C GLU A 124 -15.48 -0.45 8.41
N MET A 125 -16.75 -0.82 8.51
CA MET A 125 -17.84 -0.22 7.74
C MET A 125 -18.85 0.41 8.68
N LYS A 126 -19.28 1.64 8.38
CA LYS A 126 -20.34 2.34 9.11
C LYS A 126 -21.42 2.78 8.13
#